data_AF-A0AB38W9V7-F1
#
_entry.id   AF-A0AB38W9V7-F1
#
_cell.length_a   1.000
_cell.length_b   1.000
_cell.length_c   1.000
_cell.angle_alpha   90.00
_cell.angle_beta   90.00
_cell.angle_gamma   90.00
#
_symmetry.space_group_name_H-M   'P 1'
#
loop_
_entity.id
_entity.type
_entity.pdbx_description
1 polymer ?
#
loop_
_entity_poly.entity_id
_entity_poly.type
_entity_poly.pdbx_seq_one_letter_code
_entity_poly.pdbx_strand_id
1 'polypeptide(L)'
;MDWIQTAGAGTQLPENNIKIAVFGIGGAGNNIIDDMLRMHPELQTANVQFFALNTDLQHLKTKRYVQNKAVIQFEESKGLGVGGDPQKGAVLAHHFLEQFHKLSDSFDFCILVAGFGKGTGTGATPVFSKFLSNKGVLNLSIVSYPAMCEGLKAREKAAKGLERLNQATDSFMLFRNDRCTDGIYQLANVAIVKTIKNIIELINLPLQQNIDFEDIRSFFKKPAQRLENEANLFRVTNTFTFSFRRAQYNWAL
;
A
#
# COMPACT_ATOMS: atom_id res chain seq x y z
N MET A 1 9.13 -7.85 -54.84
CA MET A 1 8.10 -8.25 -53.85
C MET A 1 8.13 -7.21 -52.76
N ASP A 2 7.19 -6.27 -52.86
CA ASP A 2 6.97 -5.18 -51.91
C ASP A 2 6.56 -5.72 -50.54
N TRP A 3 7.27 -5.31 -49.49
CA TRP A 3 6.87 -5.54 -48.09
C TRP A 3 6.50 -4.23 -47.37
N ILE A 4 6.26 -3.16 -48.13
CA ILE A 4 5.62 -1.95 -47.59
C ILE A 4 4.14 -2.00 -47.95
N GLN A 5 3.38 -2.79 -47.18
CA GLN A 5 1.95 -2.55 -47.07
C GLN A 5 1.73 -1.47 -46.02
N THR A 6 1.17 -0.37 -46.51
CA THR A 6 0.52 0.74 -45.84
C THR A 6 -0.18 0.32 -44.53
N ALA A 7 0.47 0.54 -43.39
CA ALA A 7 -0.21 0.59 -42.10
C ALA A 7 -0.94 1.94 -41.99
N GLY A 8 -2.11 2.02 -42.64
CA GLY A 8 -3.16 2.96 -42.27
C GLY A 8 -3.80 2.50 -40.96
N ALA A 9 -4.22 3.47 -40.14
CA ALA A 9 -4.67 3.36 -38.75
C ALA A 9 -3.51 3.25 -37.74
N GLY A 10 -3.30 4.36 -37.02
CA GLY A 10 -2.27 4.51 -36.00
C GLY A 10 -2.29 3.35 -35.01
N THR A 11 -1.29 2.49 -35.12
CA THR A 11 -1.00 1.49 -34.10
C THR A 11 -0.44 2.29 -32.91
N GLN A 12 -1.31 2.70 -31.99
CA GLN A 12 -0.88 3.19 -30.70
C GLN A 12 0.02 2.11 -30.09
N LEU A 13 1.28 2.45 -29.88
CA LEU A 13 2.21 1.61 -29.13
C LEU A 13 1.55 1.28 -27.79
N PRO A 14 1.63 0.03 -27.28
CA PRO A 14 0.97 -0.34 -26.05
C PRO A 14 1.43 0.59 -24.93
N GLU A 15 0.51 1.42 -24.43
CA GLU A 15 0.75 2.22 -23.23
C GLU A 15 1.12 1.26 -22.09
N ASN A 16 2.07 1.66 -21.24
CA ASN A 16 2.45 0.89 -20.06
C ASN A 16 1.28 0.86 -19.06
N ASN A 17 0.36 -0.08 -19.26
CA ASN A 17 -0.97 -0.09 -18.65
C ASN A 17 -1.01 -0.93 -17.36
N ILE A 18 -0.02 -0.75 -16.49
CA ILE A 18 0.07 -1.47 -15.21
C ILE A 18 -1.09 -1.04 -14.31
N LYS A 19 -1.90 -2.00 -13.87
CA LYS A 19 -3.02 -1.76 -12.95
C LYS A 19 -2.56 -1.87 -11.50
N ILE A 20 -2.76 -0.81 -10.74
CA ILE A 20 -2.38 -0.69 -9.33
C ILE A 20 -3.64 -0.65 -8.46
N ALA A 21 -3.68 -1.49 -7.43
CA ALA A 21 -4.66 -1.38 -6.36
C ALA A 21 -4.00 -0.97 -5.04
N VAL A 22 -4.54 0.04 -4.38
CA VAL A 22 -4.12 0.49 -3.04
C VAL A 22 -5.18 0.10 -2.02
N PHE A 23 -4.86 -0.86 -1.16
CA PHE A 23 -5.74 -1.35 -0.10
C PHE A 23 -5.40 -0.70 1.24
N GLY A 24 -6.22 0.24 1.70
CA GLY A 24 -6.19 0.71 3.08
C GLY A 24 -6.87 -0.31 3.99
N ILE A 25 -6.16 -0.82 5.00
CA ILE A 25 -6.66 -1.89 5.88
C ILE A 25 -6.75 -1.39 7.32
N GLY A 26 -7.94 -1.53 7.90
CA GLY A 26 -8.26 -1.09 9.24
C GLY A 26 -8.35 0.44 9.37
N GLY A 27 -8.54 0.93 10.60
CA GLY A 27 -8.83 2.35 10.81
C GLY A 27 -7.74 3.31 10.31
N ALA A 28 -6.48 3.03 10.63
CA ALA A 28 -5.35 3.85 10.21
C ALA A 28 -5.12 3.79 8.70
N GLY A 29 -5.13 2.59 8.10
CA GLY A 29 -4.99 2.41 6.66
C GLY A 29 -6.07 3.16 5.88
N ASN A 30 -7.33 2.99 6.31
CA ASN A 30 -8.47 3.70 5.71
C ASN A 30 -8.34 5.21 5.82
N ASN A 31 -7.86 5.74 6.95
CA ASN A 31 -7.66 7.18 7.10
C ASN A 31 -6.56 7.68 6.16
N ILE A 32 -5.44 6.96 6.05
CA ILE A 32 -4.32 7.32 5.18
C ILE A 32 -4.77 7.42 3.72
N ILE A 33 -5.48 6.41 3.20
CA ILE A 33 -5.89 6.42 1.79
C ILE A 33 -7.02 7.42 1.51
N ASP A 34 -7.89 7.69 2.48
CA ASP A 34 -8.96 8.68 2.35
C ASP A 34 -8.39 10.10 2.37
N ASP A 35 -7.41 10.37 3.24
CA ASP A 35 -6.67 11.63 3.22
C ASP A 35 -5.82 11.78 1.96
N MET A 36 -5.23 10.68 1.46
CA MET A 36 -4.48 10.67 0.21
C MET A 36 -5.36 11.11 -0.96
N LEU A 37 -6.54 10.52 -1.13
CA LEU A 37 -7.47 10.91 -2.19
C LEU A 37 -8.10 12.29 -1.98
N ARG A 38 -8.24 12.74 -0.73
CA ARG A 38 -8.65 14.12 -0.45
C ARG A 38 -7.65 15.14 -0.95
N MET A 39 -6.35 14.87 -0.75
CA MET A 39 -5.26 15.80 -1.10
C MET A 39 -4.82 15.66 -2.55
N HIS A 40 -4.92 14.45 -3.11
CA HIS A 40 -4.43 14.07 -4.43
C HIS A 40 -5.49 13.26 -5.20
N PRO A 41 -6.67 13.87 -5.50
CA PRO A 41 -7.74 13.18 -6.22
C PRO A 41 -7.31 12.68 -7.60
N GLU A 42 -6.31 13.32 -8.22
CA GLU A 42 -5.73 12.95 -9.52
C GLU A 42 -5.04 11.57 -9.52
N LEU A 43 -4.69 11.02 -8.36
CA LEU A 43 -4.08 9.70 -8.26
C LEU A 43 -5.05 8.57 -8.56
N GLN A 44 -6.36 8.82 -8.47
CA GLN A 44 -7.37 7.83 -8.84
C GLN A 44 -7.62 7.91 -10.34
N THR A 45 -7.32 6.82 -11.04
CA THR A 45 -7.49 6.70 -12.50
C THR A 45 -8.13 5.34 -12.84
N ALA A 46 -8.36 5.06 -14.12
CA ALA A 46 -8.80 3.74 -14.55
C ALA A 46 -7.81 2.63 -14.14
N ASN A 47 -6.51 2.95 -14.10
CA ASN A 47 -5.43 2.02 -13.78
C ASN A 47 -5.04 2.03 -12.31
N VAL A 48 -5.38 3.06 -11.55
CA VAL A 48 -5.03 3.18 -10.13
C VAL A 48 -6.30 3.30 -9.30
N GLN A 49 -6.62 2.24 -8.56
CA GLN A 49 -7.83 2.17 -7.75
C GLN A 49 -7.51 2.01 -6.26
N PHE A 50 -8.36 2.59 -5.41
CA PHE A 50 -8.19 2.60 -3.96
C PHE A 50 -9.36 1.86 -3.30
N PHE A 51 -9.05 1.06 -2.29
CA PHE A 51 -10.01 0.22 -1.57
C PHE A 51 -9.83 0.37 -0.06
N ALA A 52 -10.92 0.71 0.64
CA ALA A 52 -10.94 0.74 2.10
C ALA A 52 -11.52 -0.57 2.65
N LEU A 53 -10.72 -1.33 3.40
CA LEU A 53 -11.07 -2.62 3.98
C LEU A 53 -11.06 -2.52 5.50
N ASN A 54 -12.20 -2.79 6.16
CA ASN A 54 -12.25 -2.76 7.63
C ASN A 54 -13.29 -3.73 8.19
N THR A 55 -13.07 -4.21 9.39
CA THR A 55 -14.06 -4.97 10.16
C THR A 55 -15.11 -4.06 10.82
N ASP A 56 -14.81 -2.76 10.91
CA ASP A 56 -15.68 -1.72 11.46
C ASP A 56 -16.41 -0.98 10.32
N LEU A 57 -17.69 -1.30 10.15
CA LEU A 57 -18.56 -0.68 9.15
C LEU A 57 -18.82 0.81 9.46
N GLN A 58 -18.90 1.19 10.73
CA GLN A 58 -19.13 2.59 11.10
C GLN A 58 -17.94 3.44 10.66
N HIS A 59 -16.72 2.96 10.91
CA HIS A 59 -15.50 3.62 10.44
C HIS A 59 -15.46 3.74 8.91
N LEU A 60 -15.84 2.68 8.18
CA LEU A 60 -15.92 2.72 6.70
C LEU A 60 -16.91 3.76 6.18
N LYS A 61 -18.07 3.91 6.83
CA LYS A 61 -19.08 4.91 6.45
C LYS A 61 -18.56 6.34 6.59
N THR A 62 -17.62 6.60 7.50
CA THR A 62 -17.03 7.94 7.65
C THR A 62 -16.11 8.35 6.50
N LYS A 63 -15.62 7.40 5.69
CA LYS A 63 -14.68 7.69 4.58
C LYS A 63 -15.43 8.39 3.45
N ARG A 64 -14.88 9.50 2.93
CA ARG A 64 -15.61 10.36 1.96
C ARG A 64 -15.07 10.26 0.54
N TYR A 65 -13.77 10.05 0.39
CA TYR A 65 -13.06 10.16 -0.87
C TYR A 65 -12.83 8.79 -1.51
N VAL A 66 -12.48 7.78 -0.71
CA VAL A 66 -12.38 6.39 -1.20
C VAL A 66 -13.79 5.84 -1.46
N GLN A 67 -14.06 5.49 -2.72
CA GLN A 67 -15.37 4.98 -3.14
C GLN A 67 -15.51 3.47 -2.92
N ASN A 68 -14.47 2.69 -3.23
CA ASN A 68 -14.52 1.24 -3.07
C ASN A 68 -14.30 0.88 -1.59
N LYS A 69 -15.35 0.38 -0.93
CA LYS A 69 -15.33 0.03 0.50
C LYS A 69 -15.82 -1.40 0.65
N ALA A 70 -15.11 -2.19 1.45
CA ALA A 70 -15.57 -3.53 1.79
C ALA A 70 -15.40 -3.82 3.28
N VAL A 71 -16.41 -4.47 3.85
CA VAL A 71 -16.39 -4.87 5.26
C VAL A 71 -15.78 -6.26 5.37
N ILE A 72 -14.71 -6.41 6.14
CA ILE A 72 -14.06 -7.69 6.40
C ILE A 72 -14.86 -8.40 7.49
N GLN A 73 -15.75 -9.31 7.11
CA GLN A 73 -16.73 -9.85 8.03
C GLN A 73 -17.25 -11.24 7.61
N PHE A 74 -17.86 -11.97 8.54
CA PHE A 74 -18.76 -13.10 8.26
C PHE A 74 -20.16 -12.58 7.89
N GLU A 75 -20.96 -13.39 7.18
CA GLU A 75 -22.36 -13.06 6.89
C GLU A 75 -23.16 -12.73 8.16
N GLU A 76 -22.89 -13.43 9.27
CA GLU A 76 -23.60 -13.26 10.55
C GLU A 76 -23.00 -12.16 11.45
N SER A 77 -21.83 -11.62 11.09
CA SER A 77 -21.17 -10.62 11.93
C SER A 77 -21.70 -9.20 11.64
N LYS A 78 -21.90 -8.42 12.71
CA LYS A 78 -22.58 -7.10 12.63
C LYS A 78 -21.68 -5.92 12.20
N GLY A 79 -20.48 -6.19 11.69
CA GLY A 79 -19.53 -5.14 11.28
C GLY A 79 -19.10 -4.18 12.41
N LEU A 80 -18.99 -4.67 13.65
CA LEU A 80 -18.69 -3.88 14.86
C LEU A 80 -17.18 -3.73 15.16
N GLY A 81 -16.32 -4.23 14.28
CA GLY A 81 -14.89 -4.30 14.53
C GLY A 81 -14.46 -5.46 15.44
N VAL A 82 -13.16 -5.54 15.69
CA VAL A 82 -12.52 -6.66 16.41
C VAL A 82 -12.01 -6.28 17.82
N GLY A 83 -12.40 -5.12 18.34
CA GLY A 83 -12.03 -4.70 19.70
C GLY A 83 -10.51 -4.57 19.94
N GLY A 84 -9.72 -4.33 18.90
CA GLY A 84 -8.27 -4.24 19.00
C GLY A 84 -7.55 -5.60 19.09
N ASP A 85 -8.23 -6.71 18.83
CA ASP A 85 -7.66 -8.06 18.82
C ASP A 85 -7.17 -8.47 17.41
N PRO A 86 -5.84 -8.62 17.20
CA PRO A 86 -5.30 -9.04 15.91
C PRO A 86 -5.69 -10.45 15.49
N GLN A 87 -5.92 -11.38 16.42
CA GLN A 87 -6.28 -12.76 16.07
C GLN A 87 -7.66 -12.81 15.44
N LYS A 88 -8.63 -12.09 16.01
CA LYS A 88 -9.97 -11.94 15.41
C LYS A 88 -9.90 -11.27 14.04
N GLY A 89 -9.06 -10.25 13.89
CA GLY A 89 -8.82 -9.59 12.60
C GLY A 89 -8.28 -10.57 11.54
N ALA A 90 -7.34 -11.44 11.91
CA ALA A 90 -6.79 -12.45 11.00
C ALA A 90 -7.83 -13.52 10.62
N VAL A 91 -8.63 -14.00 11.57
CA VAL A 91 -9.72 -14.96 11.29
C VAL A 91 -10.70 -14.37 10.27
N LEU A 92 -11.20 -13.16 10.51
CA LEU A 92 -12.12 -12.51 9.56
C LEU A 92 -11.47 -12.30 8.18
N ALA A 93 -10.19 -11.94 8.14
CA ALA A 93 -9.46 -11.81 6.88
C ALA A 93 -9.36 -13.14 6.11
N HIS A 94 -9.17 -14.27 6.80
CA HIS A 94 -9.15 -15.59 6.16
C HIS A 94 -10.48 -15.93 5.48
N HIS A 95 -11.60 -15.64 6.14
CA HIS A 95 -12.93 -15.86 5.56
C HIS A 95 -13.24 -14.90 4.41
N PHE A 96 -12.65 -13.70 4.46
CA PHE A 96 -12.81 -12.70 3.41
C PHE A 96 -11.95 -12.96 2.16
N LEU A 97 -11.08 -14.00 2.14
CA LEU A 97 -10.12 -14.21 1.06
C LEU A 97 -10.75 -14.38 -0.33
N GLU A 98 -11.91 -15.02 -0.44
CA GLU A 98 -12.58 -15.16 -1.74
C GLU A 98 -13.06 -13.79 -2.28
N GLN A 99 -13.58 -12.94 -1.40
CA GLN A 99 -13.98 -11.58 -1.77
C GLN A 99 -12.74 -10.73 -2.08
N PHE A 100 -11.68 -10.85 -1.28
CA PHE A 100 -10.42 -10.17 -1.52
C PHE A 100 -9.78 -10.58 -2.86
N HIS A 101 -9.88 -11.85 -3.26
CA HIS A 101 -9.48 -12.31 -4.59
C HIS A 101 -10.23 -11.54 -5.67
N LYS A 102 -11.56 -11.47 -5.60
CA LYS A 102 -12.38 -10.72 -6.57
C LYS A 102 -12.00 -9.24 -6.65
N LEU A 103 -11.57 -8.65 -5.53
CA LEU A 103 -11.11 -7.26 -5.48
C LEU A 103 -9.69 -7.04 -6.02
N SER A 104 -8.85 -8.08 -6.04
CA SER A 104 -7.42 -7.95 -6.37
C SER A 104 -6.99 -8.61 -7.69
N ASP A 105 -7.79 -9.52 -8.23
CA ASP A 105 -7.44 -10.37 -9.39
C ASP A 105 -7.17 -9.60 -10.68
N SER A 106 -7.78 -8.42 -10.84
CA SER A 106 -7.63 -7.58 -12.05
C SER A 106 -6.45 -6.61 -11.99
N PHE A 107 -5.62 -6.66 -10.95
CA PHE A 107 -4.51 -5.74 -10.71
C PHE A 107 -3.15 -6.43 -10.76
N ASP A 108 -2.19 -5.78 -11.40
CA ASP A 108 -0.82 -6.28 -11.55
C ASP A 108 0.00 -6.02 -10.28
N PHE A 109 -0.26 -4.90 -9.59
CA PHE A 109 0.45 -4.48 -8.39
C PHE A 109 -0.50 -4.03 -7.27
N CYS A 110 -0.40 -4.69 -6.11
CA CYS A 110 -1.22 -4.43 -4.94
C CYS A 110 -0.39 -3.81 -3.79
N ILE A 111 -0.71 -2.58 -3.41
CA ILE A 111 -0.10 -1.89 -2.25
C ILE A 111 -1.04 -2.02 -1.05
N LEU A 112 -0.58 -2.62 0.04
CA LEU A 112 -1.36 -2.79 1.27
C LEU A 112 -0.91 -1.77 2.31
N VAL A 113 -1.80 -0.91 2.78
CA VAL A 113 -1.50 0.17 3.71
C VAL A 113 -2.20 -0.07 5.05
N ALA A 114 -1.46 -0.17 6.15
CA ALA A 114 -2.06 -0.44 7.46
C ALA A 114 -1.29 0.20 8.62
N GLY A 115 -2.02 0.49 9.71
CA GLY A 115 -1.39 0.80 11.00
C GLY A 115 -1.37 -0.43 11.90
N PHE A 116 -0.19 -0.77 12.41
CA PHE A 116 -0.01 -1.90 13.32
C PHE A 116 -0.20 -1.49 14.78
N GLY A 117 -0.57 -2.47 15.61
CA GLY A 117 -0.79 -2.30 17.06
C GLY A 117 -2.23 -2.35 17.52
N LYS A 118 -3.19 -2.43 16.58
CA LYS A 118 -4.62 -2.66 16.86
C LYS A 118 -5.08 -3.97 16.21
N GLY A 119 -6.38 -4.18 16.07
CA GLY A 119 -6.90 -5.48 15.64
C GLY A 119 -6.85 -5.69 14.12
N THR A 120 -7.66 -4.94 13.37
CA THR A 120 -7.90 -5.20 11.95
C THR A 120 -6.64 -5.14 11.09
N GLY A 121 -5.92 -4.02 11.11
CA GLY A 121 -4.71 -3.85 10.28
C GLY A 121 -3.62 -4.88 10.62
N THR A 122 -3.35 -5.08 11.91
CA THR A 122 -2.32 -6.02 12.37
C THR A 122 -2.66 -7.48 12.07
N GLY A 123 -3.94 -7.84 12.14
CA GLY A 123 -4.41 -9.20 11.85
C GLY A 123 -4.57 -9.50 10.36
N ALA A 124 -5.17 -8.59 9.61
CA ALA A 124 -5.59 -8.82 8.23
C ALA A 124 -4.46 -8.62 7.21
N THR A 125 -3.57 -7.65 7.41
CA THR A 125 -2.51 -7.34 6.43
C THR A 125 -1.60 -8.54 6.14
N PRO A 126 -1.10 -9.31 7.14
CA PRO A 126 -0.30 -10.51 6.85
C PRO A 126 -1.07 -11.57 6.05
N VAL A 127 -2.36 -11.75 6.32
CA VAL A 127 -3.22 -12.73 5.62
C VAL A 127 -3.37 -12.35 4.14
N PHE A 128 -3.72 -11.09 3.85
CA PHE A 128 -3.85 -10.60 2.48
C PHE A 128 -2.52 -10.57 1.73
N SER A 129 -1.43 -10.21 2.39
CA SER A 129 -0.09 -10.22 1.78
C SER A 129 0.33 -11.63 1.40
N LYS A 130 0.14 -12.61 2.29
CA LYS A 130 0.44 -14.02 1.99
C LYS A 130 -0.39 -14.51 0.81
N PHE A 131 -1.67 -14.15 0.77
CA PHE A 131 -2.56 -14.53 -0.32
C PHE A 131 -2.07 -14.00 -1.68
N LEU A 132 -1.73 -12.72 -1.78
CA LEU A 132 -1.21 -12.11 -3.00
C LEU A 132 0.12 -12.75 -3.43
N SER A 133 1.04 -12.95 -2.48
CA SER A 133 2.32 -13.60 -2.74
C SER A 133 2.14 -15.03 -3.27
N ASN A 134 1.24 -15.81 -2.68
CA ASN A 134 0.93 -17.17 -3.14
C ASN A 134 0.28 -17.19 -4.53
N LYS A 135 -0.44 -16.13 -4.90
CA LYS A 135 -1.05 -15.96 -6.23
C LYS A 135 -0.07 -15.39 -7.27
N GLY A 136 1.15 -15.04 -6.88
CA GLY A 136 2.14 -14.45 -7.78
C GLY A 136 1.86 -12.99 -8.17
N VAL A 137 0.92 -12.33 -7.47
CA VAL A 137 0.61 -10.91 -7.63
C VAL A 137 1.69 -10.09 -6.94
N LEU A 138 2.26 -9.11 -7.65
CA LEU A 138 3.24 -8.22 -7.06
C LEU A 138 2.55 -7.45 -5.93
N ASN A 139 3.14 -7.47 -4.73
CA ASN A 139 2.55 -6.77 -3.60
C ASN A 139 3.62 -6.10 -2.73
N LEU A 140 3.24 -4.97 -2.14
CA LEU A 140 4.06 -4.22 -1.20
C LEU A 140 3.21 -3.84 0.01
N SER A 141 3.63 -4.26 1.20
CA SER A 141 2.96 -3.85 2.45
C SER A 141 3.64 -2.63 3.06
N ILE A 142 2.93 -1.52 3.17
CA ILE A 142 3.39 -0.30 3.83
C ILE A 142 2.69 -0.19 5.19
N VAL A 143 3.43 -0.39 6.27
CA VAL A 143 2.86 -0.48 7.62
C VAL A 143 3.46 0.56 8.56
N SER A 144 2.62 1.18 9.39
CA SER A 144 3.10 2.04 10.48
C SER A 144 3.20 1.29 11.81
N TYR A 145 4.25 1.56 12.57
CA TYR A 145 4.48 1.03 13.92
C TYR A 145 3.92 2.00 14.97
N PRO A 146 3.26 1.50 16.02
CA PRO A 146 2.60 2.36 16.99
C PRO A 146 3.59 3.20 17.81
N ALA A 147 3.15 4.40 18.18
CA ALA A 147 3.96 5.29 19.00
C ALA A 147 4.14 4.77 20.43
N MET A 148 5.14 5.28 21.14
CA MET A 148 5.36 4.91 22.55
C MET A 148 4.12 5.21 23.43
N CYS A 149 3.37 6.26 23.12
CA CYS A 149 2.17 6.69 23.84
C CYS A 149 0.93 5.81 23.59
N GLU A 150 0.93 4.98 22.55
CA GLU A 150 -0.14 3.97 22.36
C GLU A 150 -0.03 2.81 23.35
N GLY A 151 1.08 2.77 24.11
CA GLY A 151 1.31 1.82 25.18
C GLY A 151 1.98 0.52 24.71
N LEU A 152 2.56 -0.18 25.68
CA LEU A 152 3.33 -1.41 25.44
C LEU A 152 2.49 -2.49 24.75
N LYS A 153 1.23 -2.66 25.15
CA LYS A 153 0.32 -3.66 24.56
C LYS A 153 0.11 -3.46 23.05
N ALA A 154 0.04 -2.21 22.58
CA ALA A 154 -0.07 -1.94 21.15
C ALA A 154 1.22 -2.32 20.41
N ARG A 155 2.38 -2.00 20.99
CA ARG A 155 3.70 -2.35 20.43
C ARG A 155 3.92 -3.86 20.40
N GLU A 156 3.55 -4.60 21.43
CA GLU A 156 3.63 -6.07 21.44
C GLU A 156 2.76 -6.70 20.34
N LYS A 157 1.53 -6.20 20.17
CA LYS A 157 0.65 -6.65 19.07
C LYS A 157 1.29 -6.34 17.71
N ALA A 158 1.83 -5.14 17.54
CA ALA A 158 2.49 -4.74 16.31
C ALA A 158 3.72 -5.61 16.00
N ALA A 159 4.56 -5.90 17.00
CA ALA A 159 5.73 -6.77 16.85
C ALA A 159 5.34 -8.18 16.37
N LYS A 160 4.33 -8.79 17.01
CA LYS A 160 3.80 -10.10 16.57
C LYS A 160 3.18 -10.05 15.18
N GLY A 161 2.49 -8.96 14.84
CA GLY A 161 1.96 -8.75 13.49
C GLY A 161 3.06 -8.63 12.44
N LEU A 162 4.15 -7.94 12.77
CA LEU A 162 5.34 -7.77 11.93
C LEU A 162 6.06 -9.09 11.68
N GLU A 163 6.19 -9.93 12.70
CA GLU A 163 6.75 -11.27 12.55
C GLU A 163 5.93 -12.10 11.54
N ARG A 164 4.60 -12.07 11.67
CA ARG A 164 3.70 -12.73 10.71
C ARG A 164 3.79 -12.13 9.31
N LEU A 165 3.90 -10.80 9.20
CA LEU A 165 4.04 -10.13 7.91
C LEU A 165 5.35 -10.52 7.23
N ASN A 166 6.45 -10.58 7.97
CA ASN A 166 7.76 -10.99 7.48
C ASN A 166 7.78 -12.46 7.00
N GLN A 167 6.94 -13.32 7.58
CA GLN A 167 6.72 -14.69 7.07
C GLN A 167 5.74 -14.74 5.88
N ALA A 168 4.94 -13.68 5.70
CA ALA A 168 3.88 -13.63 4.70
C ALA A 168 4.35 -13.09 3.35
N THR A 169 5.25 -12.11 3.35
CA THR A 169 5.75 -11.43 2.15
C THR A 169 7.21 -11.02 2.30
N ASP A 170 7.94 -11.06 1.21
CA ASP A 170 9.33 -10.59 1.13
C ASP A 170 9.42 -9.06 0.97
N SER A 171 8.28 -8.39 0.72
CA SER A 171 8.22 -6.96 0.37
C SER A 171 7.32 -6.18 1.33
N PHE A 172 7.93 -5.54 2.33
CA PHE A 172 7.24 -4.58 3.19
C PHE A 172 8.12 -3.39 3.59
N MET A 173 7.48 -2.24 3.85
CA MET A 173 8.09 -1.02 4.37
C MET A 173 7.49 -0.70 5.74
N LEU A 174 8.35 -0.49 6.73
CA LEU A 174 7.95 -0.17 8.10
C LEU A 174 8.22 1.30 8.43
N PHE A 175 7.17 2.05 8.75
CA PHE A 175 7.24 3.44 9.19
C PHE A 175 7.09 3.51 10.71
N ARG A 176 8.13 3.92 11.43
CA ARG A 176 8.09 4.02 12.89
C ARG A 176 7.58 5.39 13.36
N ASN A 177 6.65 5.38 14.30
CA ASN A 177 6.17 6.59 14.97
C ASN A 177 6.89 6.76 16.33
N ASP A 178 8.18 7.11 16.32
CA ASP A 178 9.00 7.02 17.54
C ASP A 178 8.82 8.20 18.54
N ARG A 179 7.87 9.12 18.31
CA ARG A 179 7.70 10.33 19.14
C ARG A 179 6.24 10.55 19.56
N CYS A 180 6.07 11.00 20.80
CA CYS A 180 4.77 11.20 21.45
C CYS A 180 4.47 12.68 21.63
N THR A 181 4.27 13.39 20.52
CA THR A 181 3.79 14.78 20.55
C THR A 181 2.61 14.91 19.61
N ASP A 182 1.71 15.83 19.93
CA ASP A 182 0.53 16.13 19.11
C ASP A 182 0.97 16.44 17.66
N GLY A 183 0.42 15.69 16.70
CA GLY A 183 0.69 15.86 15.26
C GLY A 183 1.57 14.80 14.58
N ILE A 184 2.28 13.92 15.28
CA ILE A 184 3.23 12.99 14.59
C ILE A 184 2.56 11.80 13.90
N TYR A 185 1.36 11.37 14.33
CA TYR A 185 0.56 10.45 13.50
C TYR A 185 0.36 11.02 12.10
N GLN A 186 0.22 12.35 11.97
CA GLN A 186 0.12 13.01 10.69
C GLN A 186 1.48 12.96 9.96
N LEU A 187 2.61 13.10 10.64
CA LEU A 187 3.93 13.02 10.00
C LEU A 187 4.23 11.63 9.42
N ALA A 188 3.98 10.55 10.16
CA ALA A 188 4.15 9.19 9.66
C ALA A 188 3.18 8.92 8.49
N ASN A 189 1.92 9.38 8.60
CA ASN A 189 0.95 9.27 7.53
C ASN A 189 1.37 10.08 6.29
N VAL A 190 1.91 11.30 6.45
CA VAL A 190 2.43 12.13 5.36
C VAL A 190 3.58 11.42 4.65
N ALA A 191 4.50 10.80 5.40
CA ALA A 191 5.58 10.02 4.82
C ALA A 191 5.05 8.81 4.02
N ILE A 192 4.05 8.11 4.54
CA ILE A 192 3.38 7.00 3.85
C ILE A 192 2.69 7.48 2.57
N VAL A 193 1.88 8.54 2.65
CA VAL A 193 1.18 9.13 1.49
C VAL A 193 2.18 9.55 0.41
N LYS A 194 3.25 10.26 0.80
CA LYS A 194 4.30 10.67 -0.13
C LYS A 194 4.97 9.46 -0.80
N THR A 195 5.23 8.40 -0.04
CA THR A 195 5.84 7.18 -0.56
C THR A 195 4.94 6.51 -1.59
N ILE A 196 3.65 6.32 -1.28
CA ILE A 196 2.69 5.67 -2.19
C ILE A 196 2.52 6.53 -3.45
N LYS A 197 2.35 7.85 -3.29
CA LYS A 197 2.25 8.80 -4.41
C LYS A 197 3.45 8.68 -5.34
N ASN A 198 4.67 8.72 -4.79
CA ASN A 198 5.90 8.61 -5.58
C ASN A 198 5.98 7.27 -6.32
N ILE A 199 5.56 6.16 -5.70
CA ILE A 199 5.54 4.84 -6.36
C ILE A 199 4.55 4.85 -7.53
N ILE A 200 3.33 5.34 -7.31
CA ILE A 200 2.30 5.41 -8.36
C ILE A 200 2.77 6.30 -9.52
N GLU A 201 3.31 7.48 -9.22
CA GLU A 201 3.82 8.41 -10.24
C GLU A 201 4.98 7.80 -11.01
N LEU A 202 5.93 7.17 -10.33
CA LEU A 202 7.08 6.52 -10.99
C LEU A 202 6.65 5.45 -11.99
N ILE A 203 5.63 4.66 -11.64
CA ILE A 203 5.13 3.59 -12.51
C ILE A 203 4.36 4.17 -13.71
N ASN A 204 3.64 5.26 -13.51
CA ASN A 204 2.80 5.89 -14.53
C ASN A 204 3.54 6.96 -15.37
N LEU A 205 4.81 7.26 -15.10
CA LEU A 205 5.59 8.20 -15.91
C LEU A 205 5.85 7.60 -17.30
N PRO A 206 5.57 8.34 -18.39
CA PRO A 206 6.04 7.96 -19.72
C PRO A 206 7.56 8.12 -19.74
N LEU A 207 8.28 7.05 -19.44
CA LEU A 207 9.73 7.05 -19.43
C LEU A 207 10.24 6.97 -20.86
N GLN A 208 11.21 7.82 -21.23
CA GLN A 208 11.90 7.72 -22.53
C GLN A 208 12.68 6.40 -22.67
N GLN A 209 12.99 5.75 -21.55
CA GLN A 209 13.47 4.38 -21.48
C GLN A 209 12.36 3.54 -20.87
N ASN A 210 11.80 2.60 -21.64
CA ASN A 210 10.73 1.71 -21.21
C ASN A 210 11.20 0.86 -20.01
N ILE A 211 10.89 1.28 -18.77
CA ILE A 211 11.07 0.40 -17.60
C ILE A 211 10.00 -0.68 -17.70
N ASP A 212 10.42 -1.93 -17.84
CA ASP A 212 9.48 -3.03 -17.93
C ASP A 212 8.93 -3.42 -16.53
N PHE A 213 7.79 -4.12 -16.52
CA PHE A 213 7.18 -4.56 -15.27
C PHE A 213 8.05 -5.57 -14.50
N GLU A 214 8.96 -6.28 -15.18
CA GLU A 214 9.86 -7.24 -14.55
C GLU A 214 10.98 -6.54 -13.76
N ASP A 215 11.43 -5.36 -14.17
CA ASP A 215 12.33 -4.50 -13.41
C ASP A 215 11.65 -4.04 -12.10
N ILE A 216 10.39 -3.62 -12.18
CA ILE A 216 9.58 -3.25 -11.01
C ILE A 216 9.42 -4.46 -10.07
N ARG A 217 9.04 -5.61 -10.64
CA ARG A 217 8.88 -6.87 -9.91
C ARG A 217 10.20 -7.29 -9.25
N SER A 218 11.31 -7.25 -9.96
CA SER A 218 12.65 -7.59 -9.46
C SER A 218 13.08 -6.64 -8.34
N PHE A 219 12.80 -5.35 -8.48
CA PHE A 219 13.09 -4.35 -7.44
C PHE A 219 12.32 -4.65 -6.14
N PHE A 220 11.02 -4.90 -6.22
CA PHE A 220 10.18 -5.13 -5.04
C PHE A 220 10.24 -6.56 -4.50
N LYS A 221 10.64 -7.57 -5.30
CA LYS A 221 10.86 -8.95 -4.84
C LYS A 221 12.20 -9.17 -4.14
N LYS A 222 13.17 -8.26 -4.28
CA LYS A 222 14.44 -8.39 -3.57
C LYS A 222 14.17 -8.33 -2.06
N PRO A 223 14.54 -9.37 -1.29
CA PRO A 223 14.36 -9.35 0.15
C PRO A 223 15.07 -8.10 0.68
N ALA A 224 14.38 -7.36 1.55
CA ALA A 224 14.94 -6.19 2.21
C ALA A 224 16.36 -6.53 2.68
N GLN A 225 17.37 -5.92 2.05
CA GLN A 225 18.75 -6.05 2.50
C GLN A 225 18.74 -5.71 3.99
N ARG A 226 19.06 -6.74 4.78
CA ARG A 226 19.03 -6.73 6.23
C ARG A 226 20.16 -5.80 6.70
N LEU A 227 19.94 -4.50 6.67
CA LEU A 227 20.89 -3.49 7.18
C LEU A 227 20.75 -3.37 8.70
N GLU A 228 21.07 -4.43 9.42
CA GLU A 228 21.47 -4.32 10.82
C GLU A 228 22.67 -3.37 10.87
N ASN A 229 22.44 -2.08 11.14
CA ASN A 229 23.35 -1.20 11.87
C ASN A 229 22.62 0.09 12.31
N GLU A 230 22.52 0.19 13.64
CA GLU A 230 22.49 1.36 14.51
C GLU A 230 21.55 2.56 14.26
N ALA A 231 20.68 2.74 15.26
CA ALA A 231 20.39 4.01 15.93
C ALA A 231 20.27 5.26 15.06
N ASN A 232 19.25 5.33 14.19
CA ASN A 232 18.61 6.62 13.88
C ASN A 232 17.17 6.42 13.38
N LEU A 233 16.32 7.33 13.86
CA LEU A 233 14.95 7.59 13.45
C LEU A 233 14.84 7.57 11.91
N PHE A 234 13.77 6.96 11.39
CA PHE A 234 13.49 6.73 9.96
C PHE A 234 14.37 5.70 9.26
N ARG A 235 14.15 4.41 9.59
CA ARG A 235 14.61 3.31 8.74
C ARG A 235 13.63 3.09 7.59
N VAL A 236 13.65 4.01 6.62
CA VAL A 236 13.11 3.76 5.28
C VAL A 236 14.11 2.82 4.61
N THR A 237 13.75 1.55 4.42
CA THR A 237 14.59 0.57 3.72
C THR A 237 14.65 0.75 2.20
N ASN A 238 14.34 1.96 1.71
CA ASN A 238 14.73 2.53 0.41
C ASN A 238 14.19 3.97 0.34
N THR A 239 14.85 4.94 0.99
CA THR A 239 14.58 6.35 0.64
C THR A 239 15.20 6.58 -0.73
N PHE A 240 14.39 6.56 -1.77
CA PHE A 240 14.75 7.26 -3.00
C PHE A 240 14.70 8.75 -2.70
N THR A 241 15.85 9.32 -2.37
CA THR A 241 16.08 10.75 -2.58
C THR A 241 16.31 10.92 -4.08
N PHE A 242 15.26 11.21 -4.85
CA PHE A 242 15.44 11.73 -6.20
C PHE A 242 16.07 13.12 -6.09
N SER A 243 17.40 13.22 -6.09
CA SER A 243 18.06 14.48 -6.42
C SER A 243 18.08 14.60 -7.94
N PHE A 244 17.12 15.32 -8.51
CA PHE A 244 17.28 15.80 -9.87
C PHE A 244 18.44 16.80 -9.84
N ARG A 245 19.60 16.43 -10.41
CA ARG A 245 20.52 17.46 -10.89
C ARG A 245 19.74 18.26 -11.91
N ARG A 246 19.55 19.54 -11.60
CA ARG A 246 18.96 20.55 -12.47
C ARG A 246 19.75 20.53 -13.79
N ALA A 247 19.26 19.81 -14.79
CA ALA A 247 19.68 20.05 -16.16
C ALA A 247 19.20 21.47 -16.48
N GLN A 248 20.16 22.35 -16.73
CA GLN A 248 19.92 23.73 -17.14
C GLN A 248 19.06 23.72 -18.41
N TYR A 249 17.77 23.98 -18.27
CA TYR A 249 16.96 24.48 -19.38
C TYR A 249 16.56 25.90 -19.02
N ASN A 250 17.23 26.85 -19.65
CA ASN A 250 16.83 28.26 -19.71
C ASN A 250 15.48 28.32 -20.44
N TRP A 251 14.46 28.81 -19.75
CA TRP A 251 13.30 29.40 -20.39
C TRP A 251 13.25 30.85 -19.90
N ALA A 252 13.67 31.76 -20.78
CA ALA A 252 13.36 33.17 -20.64
C ALA A 252 11.85 33.35 -20.83
N LEU A 253 11.29 34.31 -20.08
CA LEU A 253 9.89 34.74 -20.09
C LEU A 253 9.38 35.10 -21.49
#